data_AF-A0A1Y1K791-F1
#
_entry.id   AF-A0A1Y1K791-F1
#
_cell.length_a   1.000
_cell.length_b   1.000
_cell.length_c   1.000
_cell.angle_alpha   90.00
_cell.angle_beta   90.00
_cell.angle_gamma   90.00
#
_symmetry.space_group_name_H-M   'P 1'
#
loop_
_entity.id
_entity.type
_entity.pdbx_description
1 polymer ?
#
loop_
_entity_poly.entity_id
_entity_poly.type
_entity_poly.pdbx_seq_one_letter_code
_entity_poly.pdbx_strand_id
1 'polypeptide(L)'
;MGRTWRRRRSRKKNSSISTALNHDSMIVNLTRWMTRHNWNNETKLKLSHFKNTGRGVTCDRSLMIEDTLIEVPYALMITLDSLEAVGEVVVTPNGEKLTIHDLLSLFLVIERHKGESSNWKYYLDSLPDCLPNLPWLATSSEIDLFPNTLRETILNRRENFELSWKRSKESINPRWKCECCQTVGHRVITLNSFIWAYVMVNTRAVYVDPNVVRELSSSKWGNILSDEPSMALCPFLDMFNHSNNARTSATLVKSDGKWVYKLITLSPSKRHEEIFISYGTHDNIKLLCEYGFFIPHQGLDCISWTLSDTLEATKIKLNERQYKFLKARK
;
A
#
# COMPACT_ATOMS: atom_id res chain seq x y z
N MET A 1 10.32 0.57 66.97
CA MET A 1 9.92 1.70 66.12
C MET A 1 10.84 1.78 64.92
N GLY A 2 10.32 2.03 63.71
CA GLY A 2 11.13 2.25 62.50
C GLY A 2 10.84 1.31 61.32
N ARG A 3 9.58 1.21 60.87
CA ARG A 3 9.21 0.65 59.56
C ARG A 3 9.48 1.71 58.48
N THR A 4 10.59 1.63 57.75
CA THR A 4 10.85 2.47 56.57
C THR A 4 10.33 1.79 55.31
N TRP A 5 9.13 2.22 54.90
CA TRP A 5 8.45 1.78 53.68
C TRP A 5 9.13 2.42 52.45
N ARG A 6 9.97 1.66 51.75
CA ARG A 6 10.52 2.06 50.45
C ARG A 6 9.44 1.88 49.37
N ARG A 7 8.79 2.99 48.99
CA ARG A 7 7.97 3.08 47.76
C ARG A 7 8.86 2.79 46.55
N ARG A 8 8.81 1.56 46.03
CA ARG A 8 9.22 1.30 44.64
C ARG A 8 8.26 2.09 43.74
N ARG A 9 8.75 3.19 43.16
CA ARG A 9 8.11 3.80 41.98
C ARG A 9 8.08 2.71 40.91
N SER A 10 6.94 2.05 40.77
CA SER A 10 6.63 1.22 39.61
C SER A 10 6.74 2.14 38.40
N ARG A 11 7.83 2.02 37.64
CA ARG A 11 7.84 2.46 36.25
C ARG A 11 6.63 1.77 35.63
N LYS A 12 5.61 2.53 35.21
CA LYS A 12 4.60 2.03 34.29
C LYS A 12 5.38 1.46 33.10
N LYS A 13 5.57 0.13 33.08
CA LYS A 13 5.91 -0.59 31.87
C LYS A 13 4.70 -0.33 30.97
N ASN A 14 4.84 0.57 30.02
CA ASN A 14 4.12 0.42 28.76
C ASN A 14 4.64 -0.88 28.16
N SER A 15 4.17 -2.03 28.66
CA SER A 15 4.27 -3.26 27.89
C SER A 15 3.33 -3.03 26.71
N SER A 16 3.89 -2.73 25.55
CA SER A 16 3.20 -2.97 24.29
C SER A 16 2.63 -4.39 24.39
N ILE A 17 1.30 -4.50 24.45
CA ILE A 17 0.58 -5.77 24.47
C ILE A 17 0.65 -6.28 23.02
N SER A 18 1.82 -6.76 22.64
CA SER A 18 2.08 -7.32 21.32
C SER A 18 2.28 -8.83 21.45
N THR A 19 1.60 -9.60 20.60
CA THR A 19 1.76 -11.05 20.54
C THR A 19 2.67 -11.39 19.38
N ALA A 20 3.81 -12.03 19.62
CA ALA A 20 4.74 -12.40 18.56
C ALA A 20 4.13 -13.45 17.63
N LEU A 21 4.30 -13.28 16.32
CA LEU A 21 3.76 -14.17 15.29
C LEU A 21 4.83 -15.09 14.67
N ASN A 22 5.98 -15.25 15.33
CA ASN A 22 7.13 -16.01 14.79
C ASN A 22 6.84 -17.49 14.51
N HIS A 23 5.79 -18.04 15.13
CA HIS A 23 5.37 -19.43 14.94
C HIS A 23 4.19 -19.58 13.96
N ASP A 24 3.67 -18.47 13.45
CA ASP A 24 2.63 -18.49 12.43
C ASP A 24 3.20 -19.11 11.15
N SER A 25 2.58 -20.19 10.68
CA SER A 25 3.04 -20.93 9.50
C SER A 25 3.10 -20.06 8.25
N MET A 26 2.20 -19.09 8.10
CA MET A 26 2.20 -18.16 6.96
C MET A 26 3.46 -17.29 6.98
N ILE A 27 3.79 -16.71 8.12
CA ILE A 27 4.95 -15.81 8.27
C ILE A 27 6.27 -16.58 8.11
N VAL A 28 6.32 -17.78 8.68
CA VAL A 28 7.48 -18.67 8.54
C VAL A 28 7.67 -19.08 7.08
N ASN A 29 6.59 -19.41 6.36
CA ASN A 29 6.68 -19.78 4.95
C ASN A 29 7.07 -18.60 4.06
N LEU A 30 6.51 -17.40 4.30
CA LEU A 30 6.93 -16.16 3.64
C LEU A 30 8.43 -15.91 3.81
N THR A 31 8.91 -15.96 5.06
CA THR A 31 10.32 -15.71 5.38
C THR A 31 11.23 -16.72 4.69
N ARG A 32 10.90 -18.02 4.73
CA ARG A 32 11.67 -19.07 4.05
C ARG A 32 11.70 -18.88 2.54
N TRP A 33 10.56 -18.54 1.93
CA TRP A 33 10.46 -18.27 0.50
C TRP A 33 11.33 -17.07 0.11
N MET A 34 11.26 -15.97 0.85
CA MET A 34 12.10 -14.80 0.61
C MET A 34 13.60 -15.13 0.76
N THR A 35 13.99 -15.91 1.79
CA THR A 35 15.39 -16.33 1.96
C THR A 35 15.91 -17.19 0.81
N ARG A 36 15.08 -18.09 0.27
CA ARG A 36 15.44 -18.86 -0.96
C ARG A 36 15.68 -17.96 -2.17
N HIS A 37 15.10 -16.77 -2.18
CA HIS A 37 15.27 -15.75 -3.23
C HIS A 37 16.25 -14.64 -2.81
N ASN A 38 17.22 -14.97 -1.96
CA ASN A 38 18.32 -14.10 -1.54
C ASN A 38 17.93 -12.91 -0.64
N TRP A 39 16.80 -12.98 0.06
CA TRP A 39 16.52 -12.02 1.14
C TRP A 39 17.15 -12.45 2.47
N ASN A 40 17.92 -11.55 3.08
CA ASN A 40 18.52 -11.75 4.40
C ASN A 40 17.88 -10.81 5.42
N ASN A 41 17.30 -11.37 6.48
CA ASN A 41 16.73 -10.61 7.60
C ASN A 41 17.82 -10.23 8.62
N GLU A 42 18.82 -9.45 8.20
CA GLU A 42 20.00 -9.08 9.02
C GLU A 42 19.61 -8.30 10.28
N THR A 43 18.58 -7.46 10.15
CA THR A 43 18.02 -6.63 11.21
C THR A 43 17.15 -7.41 12.17
N LYS A 44 16.93 -8.70 11.92
CA LYS A 44 16.13 -9.62 12.75
C LYS A 44 14.73 -9.04 13.02
N LEU A 45 14.11 -8.49 11.99
CA LEU A 45 12.73 -8.04 12.03
C LEU A 45 11.81 -9.21 12.35
N LYS A 46 10.80 -8.93 13.17
CA LYS A 46 9.79 -9.90 13.58
C LYS A 46 8.41 -9.31 13.44
N LEU A 47 7.47 -10.13 12.98
CA LEU A 47 6.06 -9.76 12.95
C LEU A 47 5.40 -10.03 14.30
N SER A 48 4.63 -9.06 14.76
CA SER A 48 3.82 -9.14 15.97
C SER A 48 2.43 -8.59 15.71
N HIS A 49 1.45 -9.04 16.48
CA HIS A 49 0.11 -8.45 16.51
C HIS A 49 0.01 -7.41 17.61
N PHE A 50 -0.29 -6.17 17.24
CA PHE A 50 -0.48 -5.03 18.13
C PHE A 50 -1.96 -4.70 18.27
N LYS A 51 -2.35 -4.25 19.47
CA LYS A 51 -3.75 -3.97 19.80
C LYS A 51 -4.40 -2.93 18.87
N ASN A 52 -3.66 -1.90 18.46
CA ASN A 52 -4.23 -0.75 17.76
C ASN A 52 -4.04 -0.78 16.25
N THR A 53 -2.98 -1.44 15.78
CA THR A 53 -2.53 -1.41 14.38
C THR A 53 -2.59 -2.80 13.72
N GLY A 54 -2.95 -3.83 14.49
CA GLY A 54 -2.99 -5.20 13.99
C GLY A 54 -1.58 -5.76 13.77
N ARG A 55 -1.37 -6.48 12.67
CA ARG A 55 -0.05 -7.02 12.33
C ARG A 55 0.93 -5.89 12.03
N GLY A 56 2.11 -5.92 12.65
CA GLY A 56 3.15 -4.92 12.48
C GLY A 56 4.55 -5.50 12.70
N VAL A 57 5.58 -4.66 12.55
CA VAL A 57 6.99 -5.07 12.63
C VAL A 57 7.63 -4.62 13.95
N THR A 58 8.47 -5.48 14.52
CA THR A 58 9.31 -5.23 15.70
C THR A 58 10.76 -5.64 15.42
N CYS A 59 11.69 -5.20 16.27
CA CYS A 59 13.07 -5.64 16.22
C CYS A 59 13.60 -6.02 17.62
N ASP A 60 14.43 -7.06 17.67
CA ASP A 60 15.08 -7.55 18.90
C ASP A 60 16.28 -6.68 19.35
N ARG A 61 16.62 -5.62 18.61
CA ARG A 61 17.64 -4.64 18.98
C ARG A 61 17.06 -3.22 18.87
N SER A 62 17.71 -2.28 19.53
CA SER A 62 17.44 -0.86 19.25
C SER A 62 17.98 -0.51 17.87
N LEU A 63 17.28 0.41 17.21
CA LEU A 63 17.66 0.97 15.92
C LEU A 63 18.15 2.41 16.10
N MET A 64 19.20 2.73 15.38
CA MET A 64 19.78 4.08 15.30
C MET A 64 19.34 4.76 14.01
N ILE A 65 19.56 6.08 13.95
CA ILE A 65 19.38 6.84 12.71
C ILE A 65 20.31 6.24 11.64
N GLU A 66 19.80 6.15 10.41
CA GLU A 66 20.44 5.54 9.22
C GLU A 66 20.62 4.02 9.28
N ASP A 67 20.14 3.35 10.34
CA ASP A 67 20.06 1.89 10.31
C ASP A 67 19.18 1.44 9.15
N THR A 68 19.69 0.48 8.39
CA THR A 68 18.90 -0.23 7.39
C THR A 68 17.82 -1.03 8.12
N LEU A 69 16.57 -0.91 7.69
CA LEU A 69 15.44 -1.69 8.20
C LEU A 69 15.33 -3.00 7.43
N ILE A 70 15.25 -2.90 6.10
CA ILE A 70 15.09 -4.04 5.20
C ILE A 70 15.69 -3.70 3.83
N GLU A 71 16.32 -4.69 3.20
CA GLU A 71 16.73 -4.67 1.79
C GLU A 71 16.03 -5.81 1.07
N VAL A 72 15.05 -5.51 0.22
CA VAL A 72 14.32 -6.54 -0.53
C VAL A 72 14.90 -6.64 -1.93
N PRO A 73 15.39 -7.81 -2.38
CA PRO A 73 15.81 -8.02 -3.77
C PRO A 73 14.73 -7.58 -4.76
N TYR A 74 15.10 -6.81 -5.79
CA TYR A 74 14.14 -6.30 -6.78
C TYR A 74 13.37 -7.44 -7.48
N ALA A 75 14.04 -8.57 -7.73
CA ALA A 75 13.44 -9.76 -8.32
C ALA A 75 12.33 -10.42 -7.46
N LEU A 76 12.24 -10.09 -6.16
CA LEU A 76 11.16 -10.53 -5.28
C LEU A 76 9.95 -9.59 -5.30
N MET A 77 10.13 -8.34 -5.74
CA MET A 77 9.05 -7.37 -5.83
C MET A 77 8.12 -7.70 -6.98
N ILE A 78 6.87 -7.23 -6.89
CA ILE A 78 5.95 -7.23 -8.02
C ILE A 78 5.97 -5.83 -8.62
N THR A 79 6.60 -5.70 -9.79
CA THR A 79 6.84 -4.44 -10.51
C THR A 79 6.31 -4.57 -11.94
N LEU A 80 6.57 -3.57 -12.78
CA LEU A 80 6.30 -3.66 -14.22
C LEU A 80 6.93 -4.91 -14.87
N ASP A 81 8.08 -5.35 -14.39
CA ASP A 81 8.82 -6.48 -14.97
C ASP A 81 8.14 -7.81 -14.70
N SER A 82 7.50 -7.94 -13.52
CA SER A 82 6.69 -9.11 -13.19
C SER A 82 5.52 -9.28 -14.16
N LEU A 83 5.07 -8.19 -14.78
CA LEU A 83 3.91 -8.20 -15.65
C LEU A 83 4.17 -8.90 -16.99
N GLU A 84 5.41 -9.12 -17.43
CA GLU A 84 5.68 -9.92 -18.63
C GLU A 84 4.98 -11.29 -18.59
N ALA A 85 4.89 -11.91 -17.40
CA ALA A 85 4.21 -13.17 -17.19
C ALA A 85 2.67 -13.11 -17.40
N VAL A 86 2.08 -11.91 -17.45
CA VAL A 86 0.65 -11.69 -17.73
C VAL A 86 0.39 -11.00 -19.07
N GLY A 87 1.42 -10.87 -19.92
CA GLY A 87 1.34 -10.23 -21.24
C GLY A 87 0.25 -10.79 -22.15
N GLU A 88 0.00 -12.09 -22.10
CA GLU A 88 -1.01 -12.75 -22.93
C GLU A 88 -2.45 -12.52 -22.44
N VAL A 89 -2.60 -12.08 -21.18
CA VAL A 89 -3.91 -11.85 -20.55
C VAL A 89 -4.51 -10.54 -21.04
N VAL A 90 -3.67 -9.55 -21.32
CA VAL A 90 -4.08 -8.17 -21.60
C VAL A 90 -3.98 -7.89 -23.10
N VAL A 91 -5.05 -7.35 -23.67
CA VAL A 91 -5.12 -6.82 -25.03
C VAL A 91 -5.73 -5.42 -24.98
N THR A 92 -5.31 -4.54 -25.89
CA THR A 92 -5.84 -3.17 -25.99
C THR A 92 -6.59 -2.99 -27.32
N PRO A 93 -7.77 -3.63 -27.51
CA PRO A 93 -8.46 -3.68 -28.80
C PRO A 93 -8.85 -2.29 -29.32
N ASN A 94 -9.13 -1.34 -28.42
CA ASN A 94 -9.51 0.03 -28.75
C ASN A 94 -8.37 1.04 -28.56
N GLY A 95 -7.15 0.57 -28.29
CA GLY A 95 -6.03 1.43 -27.91
C GLY A 95 -6.15 2.07 -26.51
N GLU A 96 -7.19 1.70 -25.74
CA GLU A 96 -7.33 2.15 -24.36
C GLU A 96 -6.19 1.57 -23.51
N LYS A 97 -5.53 2.46 -22.77
CA LYS A 97 -4.35 2.16 -21.97
C LYS A 97 -4.74 1.91 -20.51
N LEU A 98 -3.97 1.07 -19.83
CA LEU A 98 -4.15 0.73 -18.42
C LEU A 98 -3.15 1.48 -17.55
N THR A 99 -3.54 1.79 -16.32
CA THR A 99 -2.61 2.32 -15.31
C THR A 99 -1.74 1.20 -14.74
N ILE A 100 -0.60 1.53 -14.13
CA ILE A 100 0.20 0.55 -13.39
C ILE A 100 -0.60 -0.12 -12.28
N HIS A 101 -1.52 0.61 -11.65
CA HIS A 101 -2.40 0.08 -10.62
C HIS A 101 -3.33 -1.02 -11.16
N ASP A 102 -3.91 -0.83 -12.34
CA ASP A 102 -4.77 -1.83 -12.98
C ASP A 102 -4.00 -3.12 -13.26
N LEU A 103 -2.80 -2.98 -13.84
CA LEU A 103 -1.97 -4.11 -14.22
C LEU A 103 -1.49 -4.90 -13.00
N LEU A 104 -1.04 -4.22 -11.94
CA LEU A 104 -0.70 -4.87 -10.68
C LEU A 104 -1.91 -5.58 -10.07
N SER A 105 -3.10 -4.99 -10.18
CA SER A 105 -4.34 -5.60 -9.68
C SER A 105 -4.69 -6.87 -10.47
N LEU A 106 -4.63 -6.82 -11.80
CA LEU A 106 -4.83 -7.99 -12.66
C LEU A 106 -3.82 -9.10 -12.35
N PHE A 107 -2.54 -8.74 -12.19
CA PHE A 107 -1.48 -9.66 -11.82
C PHE A 107 -1.78 -10.38 -10.50
N LEU A 108 -2.18 -9.64 -9.45
CA LEU A 108 -2.55 -10.23 -8.17
C LEU A 108 -3.72 -11.20 -8.28
N VAL A 109 -4.76 -10.88 -9.08
CA VAL A 109 -5.89 -11.80 -9.30
C VAL A 109 -5.42 -13.11 -9.93
N ILE A 110 -4.59 -13.02 -10.97
CA ILE A 110 -4.11 -14.18 -11.71
C ILE A 110 -3.22 -15.05 -10.84
N GLU A 111 -2.24 -14.46 -10.15
CA GLU A 111 -1.32 -15.20 -9.29
C GLU A 111 -2.04 -15.80 -8.09
N ARG A 112 -3.02 -15.10 -7.50
CA ARG A 112 -3.85 -15.68 -6.42
C ARG A 112 -4.67 -16.85 -6.92
N HIS A 113 -5.21 -16.78 -8.14
CA HIS A 113 -5.95 -17.90 -8.75
C HIS A 113 -5.07 -19.12 -9.01
N LYS A 114 -3.80 -18.93 -9.38
CA LYS A 114 -2.83 -20.04 -9.58
C LYS A 114 -2.54 -20.83 -8.30
N GLY A 115 -2.74 -20.24 -7.12
CA GLY A 115 -2.55 -20.92 -5.83
C GLY A 115 -1.16 -21.52 -5.68
N GLU A 116 -1.08 -22.84 -5.52
CA GLU A 116 0.18 -23.60 -5.41
C GLU A 116 1.12 -23.46 -6.62
N SER A 117 0.59 -23.07 -7.79
CA SER A 117 1.40 -22.85 -8.99
C SER A 117 1.99 -21.43 -9.08
N SER A 118 1.68 -20.53 -8.14
CA SER A 118 2.18 -19.16 -8.14
C SER A 118 3.59 -19.08 -7.53
N ASN A 119 4.49 -18.39 -8.22
CA ASN A 119 5.80 -18.04 -7.67
C ASN A 119 5.70 -17.09 -6.46
N TRP A 120 4.60 -16.34 -6.36
CA TRP A 120 4.33 -15.39 -5.28
C TRP A 120 3.37 -15.93 -4.23
N LYS A 121 3.05 -17.24 -4.26
CA LYS A 121 2.11 -17.88 -3.34
C LYS A 121 2.28 -17.41 -1.89
N TYR A 122 3.49 -17.51 -1.34
CA TYR A 122 3.70 -17.23 0.08
C TYR A 122 3.59 -15.75 0.43
N TYR A 123 3.83 -14.85 -0.53
CA TYR A 123 3.52 -13.44 -0.37
C TYR A 123 2.00 -13.21 -0.40
N LEU A 124 1.30 -13.79 -1.37
CA LEU A 124 -0.15 -13.66 -1.51
C LEU A 124 -0.90 -14.23 -0.29
N ASP A 125 -0.48 -15.40 0.20
CA ASP A 125 -1.03 -16.02 1.42
C ASP A 125 -0.81 -15.14 2.67
N SER A 126 0.15 -14.21 2.62
CA SER A 126 0.40 -13.27 3.73
C SER A 126 -0.45 -12.01 3.69
N LEU A 127 -1.05 -11.70 2.54
CA LEU A 127 -1.96 -10.56 2.39
C LEU A 127 -3.28 -10.82 3.13
N PRO A 128 -3.98 -9.77 3.62
CA PRO A 128 -5.27 -9.97 4.26
C PRO A 128 -6.34 -10.51 3.29
N ASP A 129 -7.10 -11.51 3.74
CA ASP A 129 -8.28 -11.96 3.01
C ASP A 129 -9.45 -10.98 3.13
N CYS A 130 -9.61 -10.37 4.31
CA CYS A 130 -10.63 -9.36 4.56
C CYS A 130 -10.16 -7.98 4.09
N LEU A 131 -11.05 -7.28 3.39
CA LEU A 131 -10.79 -5.90 2.99
C LEU A 131 -10.81 -4.97 4.21
N PRO A 132 -9.94 -3.96 4.26
CA PRO A 132 -10.08 -2.87 5.21
C PRO A 132 -11.40 -2.13 4.99
N ASN A 133 -11.87 -1.45 6.04
CA ASN A 133 -13.10 -0.65 5.99
C ASN A 133 -12.88 0.62 5.19
N LEU A 134 -13.04 0.53 3.87
CA LEU A 134 -12.93 1.66 2.95
C LEU A 134 -14.33 2.23 2.68
N PRO A 135 -14.60 3.52 2.97
CA PRO A 135 -15.94 4.07 2.81
C PRO A 135 -16.50 3.99 1.39
N TRP A 136 -15.65 3.99 0.36
CA TRP A 136 -16.08 3.89 -1.04
C TRP A 136 -16.54 2.48 -1.44
N LEU A 137 -16.30 1.46 -0.61
CA LEU A 137 -16.88 0.12 -0.75
C LEU A 137 -18.25 -0.04 -0.06
N ALA A 138 -18.68 0.94 0.74
CA ALA A 138 -19.94 0.86 1.49
C ALA A 138 -21.18 0.88 0.57
N THR A 139 -22.34 0.50 1.06
CA THR A 139 -23.60 0.66 0.31
C THR A 139 -23.95 2.14 0.09
N SER A 140 -24.77 2.47 -0.92
CA SER A 140 -25.20 3.86 -1.13
C SER A 140 -25.90 4.46 0.09
N SER A 141 -26.71 3.66 0.81
CA SER A 141 -27.35 4.06 2.06
C SER A 141 -26.37 4.37 3.18
N GLU A 142 -25.26 3.63 3.28
CA GLU A 142 -24.20 3.93 4.24
C GLU A 142 -23.41 5.18 3.84
N ILE A 143 -23.19 5.38 2.53
CA ILE A 143 -22.55 6.59 2.02
C ILE A 143 -23.32 7.85 2.41
N ASP A 144 -24.65 7.78 2.37
CA ASP A 144 -25.53 8.89 2.73
C ASP A 144 -25.47 9.28 4.22
N LEU A 145 -24.87 8.43 5.07
CA LEU A 145 -24.64 8.75 6.49
C LEU A 145 -23.35 9.54 6.71
N PHE A 146 -22.41 9.57 5.75
CA PHE A 146 -21.19 10.36 5.90
C PHE A 146 -21.46 11.86 5.72
N PRO A 147 -20.68 12.73 6.40
CA PRO A 147 -20.70 14.16 6.16
C PRO A 147 -20.49 14.51 4.69
N ASN A 148 -21.14 15.57 4.20
CA ASN A 148 -21.09 15.99 2.80
C ASN A 148 -19.66 16.17 2.29
N THR A 149 -18.77 16.74 3.11
CA THR A 149 -17.35 16.97 2.79
C THR A 149 -16.59 15.67 2.49
N LEU A 150 -16.92 14.59 3.22
CA LEU A 150 -16.30 13.28 3.00
C LEU A 150 -16.99 12.54 1.83
N ARG A 151 -18.30 12.70 1.67
CA ARG A 151 -19.10 12.02 0.64
C ARG A 151 -18.58 12.29 -0.77
N GLU A 152 -18.21 13.52 -1.09
CA GLU A 152 -17.65 13.85 -2.42
C GLU A 152 -16.36 13.07 -2.70
N THR A 153 -15.46 13.01 -1.71
CA THR A 153 -14.21 12.23 -1.83
C THR A 153 -14.50 10.73 -2.00
N ILE A 154 -15.45 10.20 -1.23
CA ILE A 154 -15.88 8.80 -1.32
C ILE A 154 -16.42 8.47 -2.71
N LEU A 155 -17.31 9.31 -3.26
CA LEU A 155 -17.92 9.10 -4.57
C LEU A 155 -16.88 9.18 -5.69
N ASN A 156 -15.94 10.11 -5.62
CA ASN A 156 -14.82 10.20 -6.56
C ASN A 156 -13.96 8.91 -6.53
N ARG A 157 -13.67 8.38 -5.33
CA ARG A 157 -12.93 7.11 -5.21
C ARG A 157 -13.67 5.92 -5.79
N ARG A 158 -14.98 5.85 -5.57
CA ARG A 158 -15.83 4.84 -6.21
C ARG A 158 -15.78 4.96 -7.73
N GLU A 159 -15.93 6.17 -8.27
CA GLU A 159 -15.88 6.40 -9.72
C GLU A 159 -14.54 5.97 -10.32
N ASN A 160 -13.42 6.32 -9.68
CA ASN A 160 -12.08 5.90 -10.12
C ASN A 160 -11.94 4.37 -10.16
N PHE A 161 -12.47 3.68 -9.15
CA PHE A 161 -12.52 2.22 -9.12
C PHE A 161 -13.40 1.65 -10.24
N GLU A 162 -14.59 2.20 -10.47
CA GLU A 162 -15.47 1.72 -11.55
C GLU A 162 -14.84 1.91 -12.93
N LEU A 163 -14.16 3.03 -13.15
CA LEU A 163 -13.38 3.26 -14.37
C LEU A 163 -12.23 2.24 -14.49
N SER A 164 -11.59 1.87 -13.38
CA SER A 164 -10.52 0.85 -13.33
C SER A 164 -11.04 -0.54 -13.67
N TRP A 165 -12.17 -0.90 -13.08
CA TRP A 165 -12.81 -2.17 -13.35
C TRP A 165 -13.25 -2.26 -14.80
N LYS A 166 -13.87 -1.21 -15.35
CA LYS A 166 -14.32 -1.16 -16.74
C LYS A 166 -13.16 -1.40 -17.71
N ARG A 167 -12.11 -0.58 -17.64
CA ARG A 167 -10.95 -0.69 -18.55
C ARG A 167 -10.21 -2.02 -18.38
N SER A 168 -10.04 -2.48 -17.14
CA SER A 168 -9.40 -3.78 -16.86
C SER A 168 -10.18 -4.93 -17.45
N LYS A 169 -11.52 -4.95 -17.29
CA LYS A 169 -12.39 -5.99 -17.82
C LYS A 169 -12.40 -6.01 -19.35
N GLU A 170 -12.45 -4.84 -19.99
CA GLU A 170 -12.42 -4.71 -21.46
C GLU A 170 -11.06 -5.09 -22.05
N SER A 171 -9.99 -4.98 -21.26
CA SER A 171 -8.64 -5.38 -21.68
C SER A 171 -8.37 -6.89 -21.62
N ILE A 172 -9.27 -7.70 -21.04
CA ILE A 172 -9.04 -9.15 -20.92
C ILE A 172 -9.13 -9.80 -22.29
N ASN A 173 -8.06 -10.47 -22.70
CA ASN A 173 -8.01 -11.26 -23.93
C ASN A 173 -9.06 -12.38 -23.89
N PRO A 174 -10.08 -12.36 -24.77
CA PRO A 174 -11.16 -13.35 -24.76
C PRO A 174 -10.69 -14.78 -25.03
N ARG A 175 -9.49 -14.95 -25.63
CA ARG A 175 -8.89 -16.26 -25.93
C ARG A 175 -8.03 -16.78 -24.78
N TRP A 176 -7.71 -15.93 -23.79
CA TRP A 176 -6.85 -16.31 -22.69
C TRP A 176 -7.55 -17.29 -21.74
N LYS A 177 -6.77 -18.29 -21.29
CA LYS A 177 -7.13 -19.29 -20.29
C LYS A 177 -5.97 -19.43 -19.30
N CYS A 178 -6.26 -19.66 -18.01
CA CYS A 178 -5.20 -19.93 -17.04
C CYS A 178 -4.41 -21.15 -17.48
N GLU A 179 -3.08 -21.03 -17.55
CA GLU A 179 -2.17 -22.16 -17.80
C GLU A 179 -2.38 -23.28 -16.77
N CYS A 180 -2.65 -22.91 -15.52
CA CYS A 180 -2.82 -23.79 -14.38
C CYS A 180 -4.00 -24.76 -14.47
N CYS A 181 -5.13 -24.34 -15.04
CA CYS A 181 -6.40 -25.05 -14.93
C CYS A 181 -7.33 -24.89 -16.15
N GLN A 182 -6.87 -24.18 -17.18
CA GLN A 182 -7.61 -23.88 -18.42
C GLN A 182 -8.91 -23.06 -18.22
N THR A 183 -9.10 -22.47 -17.04
CA THR A 183 -10.24 -21.58 -16.76
C THR A 183 -10.12 -20.29 -17.58
N VAL A 184 -11.21 -19.90 -18.25
CA VAL A 184 -11.29 -18.70 -19.08
C VAL A 184 -11.18 -17.41 -18.26
N GLY A 185 -10.58 -16.38 -18.87
CA GLY A 185 -10.26 -15.10 -18.21
C GLY A 185 -11.36 -14.48 -17.36
N HIS A 186 -12.57 -14.34 -17.91
CA HIS A 186 -13.70 -13.71 -17.21
C HIS A 186 -14.22 -14.50 -15.99
N ARG A 187 -13.84 -15.77 -15.83
CA ARG A 187 -14.15 -16.57 -14.63
C ARG A 187 -13.07 -16.44 -13.55
N VAL A 188 -11.85 -16.12 -13.95
CA VAL A 188 -10.73 -15.84 -13.03
C VAL A 188 -10.82 -14.40 -12.51
N ILE A 189 -11.01 -13.46 -13.44
CA ILE A 189 -11.05 -12.02 -13.18
C ILE A 189 -12.52 -11.62 -13.05
N THR A 190 -13.03 -11.76 -11.83
CA THR A 190 -14.38 -11.34 -11.43
C THR A 190 -14.31 -9.99 -10.73
N LEU A 191 -15.46 -9.32 -10.58
CA LEU A 191 -15.52 -8.07 -9.81
C LEU A 191 -14.97 -8.25 -8.39
N ASN A 192 -15.34 -9.33 -7.69
CA ASN A 192 -14.90 -9.57 -6.31
C ASN A 192 -13.39 -9.83 -6.20
N SER A 193 -12.82 -10.63 -7.11
CA SER A 193 -11.37 -10.86 -7.11
C SER A 193 -10.61 -9.58 -7.46
N PHE A 194 -11.14 -8.78 -8.38
CA PHE A 194 -10.55 -7.49 -8.74
C PHE A 194 -10.65 -6.44 -7.63
N ILE A 195 -11.79 -6.33 -6.92
CA ILE A 195 -11.92 -5.45 -5.74
C ILE A 195 -10.82 -5.76 -4.73
N TRP A 196 -10.63 -7.04 -4.41
CA TRP A 196 -9.60 -7.44 -3.46
C TRP A 196 -8.21 -7.03 -3.94
N ALA A 197 -7.86 -7.34 -5.18
CA ALA A 197 -6.55 -7.01 -5.71
C ALA A 197 -6.32 -5.49 -5.78
N TYR A 198 -7.31 -4.74 -6.24
CA TYR A 198 -7.29 -3.29 -6.31
C TYR A 198 -7.01 -2.68 -4.93
N VAL A 199 -7.71 -3.16 -3.90
CA VAL A 199 -7.50 -2.70 -2.53
C VAL A 199 -6.13 -3.11 -2.01
N MET A 200 -5.64 -4.30 -2.32
CA MET A 200 -4.29 -4.72 -1.92
C MET A 200 -3.21 -3.82 -2.54
N VAL A 201 -3.32 -3.49 -3.84
CA VAL A 201 -2.39 -2.55 -4.49
C VAL A 201 -2.49 -1.16 -3.85
N ASN A 202 -3.70 -0.62 -3.71
CA ASN A 202 -3.92 0.72 -3.18
C ASN A 202 -3.34 0.92 -1.77
N THR A 203 -3.48 -0.11 -0.92
CA THR A 203 -3.13 -0.03 0.50
C THR A 203 -1.67 -0.40 0.80
N ARG A 204 -0.95 -1.02 -0.14
CA ARG A 204 0.36 -1.66 0.12
C ARG A 204 1.46 -1.35 -0.89
N ALA A 205 1.11 -0.79 -2.04
CA ALA A 205 2.11 -0.45 -3.03
C ALA A 205 3.08 0.61 -2.47
N VAL A 206 4.36 0.43 -2.80
CA VAL A 206 5.41 1.40 -2.53
C VAL A 206 5.77 2.15 -3.79
N TYR A 207 6.30 3.36 -3.60
CA TYR A 207 6.88 4.12 -4.70
C TYR A 207 8.20 3.49 -5.16
N VAL A 208 8.36 3.39 -6.48
CA VAL A 208 9.62 3.05 -7.16
C VAL A 208 9.92 4.13 -8.20
N ASP A 209 11.20 4.45 -8.41
CA ASP A 209 11.60 5.44 -9.42
C ASP A 209 11.30 4.88 -10.83
N PRO A 210 10.42 5.52 -11.61
CA PRO A 210 10.03 5.01 -12.93
C PRO A 210 11.21 4.97 -13.90
N ASN A 211 12.24 5.82 -13.75
CA ASN A 211 13.41 5.78 -14.61
C ASN A 211 14.22 4.50 -14.39
N VAL A 212 14.40 4.12 -13.11
CA VAL A 212 15.10 2.90 -12.73
C VAL A 212 14.29 1.68 -13.18
N VAL A 213 12.98 1.68 -12.98
CA VAL A 213 12.11 0.59 -13.45
C VAL A 213 12.20 0.44 -14.97
N ARG A 214 12.18 1.53 -15.73
CA ARG A 214 12.33 1.48 -17.20
C ARG A 214 13.71 1.01 -17.66
N GLU A 215 14.78 1.33 -16.92
CA GLU A 215 16.12 0.81 -17.20
C GLU A 215 16.20 -0.71 -16.97
N LEU A 216 15.52 -1.20 -15.94
CA LEU A 216 15.48 -2.62 -15.60
C LEU A 216 14.53 -3.41 -16.49
N SER A 217 13.48 -2.76 -16.98
CA SER A 217 12.46 -3.39 -17.79
C SER A 217 12.93 -3.62 -19.21
N SER A 218 12.92 -4.89 -19.62
CA SER A 218 13.02 -5.26 -21.03
C SER A 218 11.65 -5.17 -21.74
N SER A 219 10.61 -4.74 -21.03
CA SER A 219 9.23 -5.00 -21.40
C SER A 219 8.65 -4.03 -22.45
N LYS A 220 7.72 -4.54 -23.24
CA LYS A 220 6.97 -3.79 -24.27
C LYS A 220 5.75 -3.03 -23.70
N TRP A 221 5.60 -2.94 -22.37
CA TRP A 221 4.43 -2.35 -21.73
C TRP A 221 4.30 -0.83 -21.90
N GLY A 222 5.34 -0.15 -22.40
CA GLY A 222 5.30 1.30 -22.64
C GLY A 222 4.14 1.78 -23.51
N ASN A 223 3.64 0.93 -24.41
CA ASN A 223 2.49 1.26 -25.26
C ASN A 223 1.13 1.01 -24.60
N ILE A 224 1.08 0.17 -23.56
CA ILE A 224 -0.16 -0.20 -22.85
C ILE A 224 -0.36 0.67 -21.61
N LEU A 225 0.72 1.20 -21.03
CA LEU A 225 0.67 1.99 -19.81
C LEU A 225 0.20 3.44 -20.06
N SER A 226 -0.77 3.92 -19.28
CA SER A 226 -1.30 5.29 -19.34
C SER A 226 -0.57 6.27 -18.40
N ASP A 227 0.19 5.76 -17.43
CA ASP A 227 0.93 6.51 -16.42
C ASP A 227 2.38 6.02 -16.27
N GLU A 228 3.13 6.56 -15.31
CA GLU A 228 4.50 6.13 -15.02
C GLU A 228 4.50 4.86 -14.15
N PRO A 229 5.40 3.88 -14.39
CA PRO A 229 5.48 2.63 -13.64
C PRO A 229 6.15 2.84 -12.27
N SER A 230 5.52 3.66 -11.44
CA SER A 230 6.06 4.18 -10.18
C SER A 230 5.54 3.44 -8.94
N MET A 231 4.83 2.32 -9.14
CA MET A 231 4.26 1.50 -8.08
C MET A 231 4.80 0.08 -8.13
N ALA A 232 5.03 -0.50 -6.95
CA ALA A 232 5.39 -1.91 -6.81
C ALA A 232 4.86 -2.47 -5.50
N LEU A 233 4.65 -3.79 -5.45
CA LEU A 233 4.44 -4.48 -4.18
C LEU A 233 5.76 -5.06 -3.69
N CYS A 234 6.06 -4.83 -2.41
CA CYS A 234 7.33 -5.20 -1.81
C CYS A 234 7.07 -6.15 -0.63
N PRO A 235 7.24 -7.47 -0.83
CA PRO A 235 6.97 -8.46 0.20
C PRO A 235 7.67 -8.14 1.53
N PHE A 236 6.97 -8.34 2.65
CA PHE A 236 7.40 -8.06 4.02
C PHE A 236 7.51 -6.57 4.37
N LEU A 237 7.87 -5.70 3.44
CA LEU A 237 7.91 -4.24 3.67
C LEU A 237 6.51 -3.68 3.89
N ASP A 238 5.50 -4.22 3.21
CA ASP A 238 4.09 -3.87 3.41
C ASP A 238 3.51 -4.27 4.79
N MET A 239 4.31 -4.92 5.64
CA MET A 239 3.94 -5.26 7.02
C MET A 239 4.23 -4.14 8.02
N PHE A 240 5.00 -3.11 7.63
CA PHE A 240 5.24 -1.95 8.49
C PHE A 240 4.01 -1.04 8.53
N ASN A 241 3.56 -0.69 9.72
CA ASN A 241 2.43 0.23 9.90
C ASN A 241 2.85 1.69 9.73
N HIS A 242 1.86 2.54 9.48
CA HIS A 242 2.06 3.98 9.31
C HIS A 242 2.21 4.73 10.63
N SER A 243 3.14 5.69 10.67
CA SER A 243 3.09 6.81 11.60
C SER A 243 3.50 8.10 10.91
N ASN A 244 2.79 9.19 11.18
CA ASN A 244 3.15 10.53 10.71
C ASN A 244 4.46 11.06 11.32
N ASN A 245 4.93 10.45 12.43
CA ASN A 245 6.21 10.78 13.04
C ASN A 245 7.36 9.90 12.54
N ALA A 246 7.05 8.84 11.79
CA ALA A 246 8.07 8.00 11.20
C ALA A 246 8.82 8.78 10.12
N ARG A 247 10.14 8.72 10.17
CA ARG A 247 10.99 9.24 9.11
C ARG A 247 11.78 8.08 8.56
N THR A 248 11.60 7.83 7.28
CA THR A 248 12.25 6.73 6.57
C THR A 248 12.63 7.20 5.19
N SER A 249 13.67 6.59 4.62
CA SER A 249 14.05 6.81 3.23
C SER A 249 14.08 5.46 2.53
N ALA A 250 13.38 5.37 1.40
CA ALA A 250 13.30 4.18 0.58
C ALA A 250 13.91 4.48 -0.79
N THR A 251 14.80 3.62 -1.26
CA THR A 251 15.53 3.81 -2.51
C THR A 251 15.77 2.48 -3.22
N LEU A 252 15.69 2.48 -4.56
CA LEU A 252 16.23 1.39 -5.36
C LEU A 252 17.73 1.65 -5.57
N VAL A 253 18.56 0.71 -5.11
CA VAL A 253 20.02 0.83 -5.18
C VAL A 253 20.63 -0.51 -5.59
N LYS A 254 21.86 -0.47 -6.11
CA LYS A 254 22.67 -1.68 -6.32
C LYS A 254 23.40 -2.02 -5.02
N SER A 255 23.19 -3.24 -4.53
CA SER A 255 23.92 -3.86 -3.43
C SER A 255 24.55 -5.16 -3.95
N ASP A 256 25.87 -5.30 -3.84
CA ASP A 256 26.64 -6.44 -4.39
C ASP A 256 26.30 -6.79 -5.85
N GLY A 257 26.14 -5.75 -6.69
CA GLY A 257 25.83 -5.90 -8.12
C GLY A 257 24.38 -6.28 -8.44
N LYS A 258 23.52 -6.46 -7.44
CA LYS A 258 22.08 -6.75 -7.60
C LYS A 258 21.25 -5.55 -7.16
N TRP A 259 20.11 -5.34 -7.82
CA TRP A 259 19.16 -4.30 -7.42
C TRP A 259 18.35 -4.74 -6.19
N VAL A 260 18.27 -3.84 -5.21
CA VAL A 260 17.49 -4.02 -3.98
C VAL A 260 16.69 -2.76 -3.67
N TYR A 261 15.50 -2.95 -3.10
CA TYR A 261 14.73 -1.89 -2.47
C TYR A 261 15.15 -1.76 -1.02
N LYS A 262 15.92 -0.72 -0.73
CA LYS A 262 16.50 -0.45 0.58
C LYS A 262 15.66 0.57 1.32
N LEU A 263 15.19 0.20 2.50
CA LEU A 263 14.52 1.08 3.44
C LEU A 263 15.42 1.33 4.65
N ILE A 264 15.70 2.59 4.95
CA ILE A 264 16.43 3.02 6.15
C ILE A 264 15.52 3.82 7.08
N THR A 265 15.79 3.75 8.38
CA THR A 265 15.13 4.63 9.36
C THR A 265 15.93 5.90 9.58
N LEU A 266 15.23 7.04 9.72
CA LEU A 266 15.79 8.32 10.11
C LEU A 266 15.35 8.72 11.52
N SER A 267 14.71 7.79 12.24
CA SER A 267 14.28 7.93 13.62
C SER A 267 14.76 6.72 14.44
N PRO A 268 15.30 6.92 15.66
CA PRO A 268 15.67 5.80 16.51
C PRO A 268 14.43 5.08 17.04
N SER A 269 14.55 3.77 17.31
CA SER A 269 13.52 2.99 17.99
C SER A 269 14.14 2.06 19.04
N LYS A 270 13.42 1.76 20.11
CA LYS A 270 13.92 0.81 21.11
C LYS A 270 13.61 -0.61 20.69
N ARG A 271 14.44 -1.53 21.18
CA ARG A 271 14.16 -2.96 21.17
C ARG A 271 12.71 -3.25 21.59
N HIS A 272 12.02 -4.08 20.83
CA HIS A 272 10.63 -4.54 21.02
C HIS A 272 9.54 -3.47 20.86
N GLU A 273 9.88 -2.24 20.49
CA GLU A 273 8.88 -1.26 20.05
C GLU A 273 8.43 -1.58 18.61
N GLU A 274 7.20 -1.21 18.29
CA GLU A 274 6.70 -1.27 16.91
C GLU A 274 7.50 -0.31 16.04
N ILE A 275 7.93 -0.78 14.88
CA ILE A 275 8.63 0.03 13.89
C ILE A 275 7.60 0.50 12.88
N PHE A 276 7.51 1.82 12.74
CA PHE A 276 6.62 2.48 11.80
C PHE A 276 7.40 3.05 10.63
N ILE A 277 6.75 3.13 9.48
CA ILE A 277 7.22 3.86 8.31
C ILE A 277 6.23 4.99 8.00
N SER A 278 6.61 5.93 7.14
CA SER A 278 5.64 6.89 6.60
C SER A 278 5.12 6.39 5.26
N TYR A 279 3.79 6.36 5.09
CA TYR A 279 3.15 6.10 3.80
C TYR A 279 3.10 7.37 2.94
N GLY A 280 3.49 8.52 3.52
CA GLY A 280 3.34 9.85 2.97
C GLY A 280 2.75 10.79 4.02
N THR A 281 2.83 12.09 3.75
CA THR A 281 2.15 13.11 4.56
C THR A 281 0.66 13.12 4.17
N HIS A 282 -0.16 12.35 4.89
CA HIS A 282 -1.58 12.16 4.59
C HIS A 282 -2.46 12.63 5.74
N ASP A 283 -3.56 13.29 5.39
CA ASP A 283 -4.63 13.63 6.33
C ASP A 283 -5.51 12.41 6.62
N ASN A 284 -6.41 12.53 7.61
CA ASN A 284 -7.28 11.42 7.99
C ASN A 284 -8.30 11.05 6.91
N ILE A 285 -8.68 11.97 6.02
CA ILE A 285 -9.58 11.68 4.89
C ILE A 285 -8.88 10.74 3.91
N LYS A 286 -7.64 11.04 3.55
CA LYS A 286 -6.83 10.19 2.67
C LYS A 286 -6.49 8.86 3.34
N LEU A 287 -6.09 8.86 4.61
CA LEU A 287 -5.82 7.61 5.34
C LEU A 287 -7.07 6.71 5.36
N LEU A 288 -8.25 7.29 5.61
CA LEU A 288 -9.49 6.53 5.67
C LEU A 288 -9.90 6.00 4.29
N CYS A 289 -9.84 6.83 3.25
CA CYS A 289 -10.31 6.47 1.91
C CYS A 289 -9.33 5.58 1.14
N GLU A 290 -8.02 5.64 1.43
CA GLU A 290 -7.00 4.84 0.72
C GLU A 290 -6.53 3.63 1.51
N TYR A 291 -6.47 3.72 2.84
CA TYR A 291 -5.90 2.69 3.72
C TYR A 291 -6.91 2.07 4.70
N GLY A 292 -8.08 2.68 4.88
CA GLY A 292 -9.14 2.16 5.74
C GLY A 292 -8.89 2.34 7.24
N PHE A 293 -8.07 3.31 7.62
CA PHE A 293 -7.88 3.70 9.02
C PHE A 293 -7.73 5.22 9.15
N PHE A 294 -7.87 5.74 10.37
CA PHE A 294 -7.55 7.11 10.71
C PHE A 294 -6.74 7.11 12.01
N ILE A 295 -6.05 8.20 12.30
CA ILE A 295 -5.26 8.31 13.54
C ILE A 295 -5.85 9.43 14.41
N PRO A 296 -6.33 9.11 15.63
CA PRO A 296 -6.89 10.11 16.54
C PRO A 296 -5.87 11.18 16.97
N HIS A 297 -6.36 12.41 17.19
CA HIS A 297 -5.61 13.50 17.81
C HIS A 297 -4.29 13.88 17.12
N GLN A 298 -4.29 13.90 15.78
CA GLN A 298 -3.10 14.27 15.01
C GLN A 298 -3.13 15.72 14.52
N GLY A 299 -1.94 16.32 14.42
CA GLY A 299 -1.74 17.70 13.98
C GLY A 299 -1.64 17.89 12.46
N LEU A 300 -1.80 16.83 11.66
CA LEU A 300 -1.87 16.88 10.20
C LEU A 300 -3.30 16.74 9.66
N ASP A 301 -4.29 16.67 10.55
CA ASP A 301 -5.69 16.68 10.12
C ASP A 301 -6.05 18.07 9.58
N CYS A 302 -6.75 18.10 8.45
CA CYS A 302 -7.13 19.35 7.82
C CYS A 302 -8.54 19.26 7.25
N ILE A 303 -9.23 20.40 7.26
CA ILE A 303 -10.50 20.55 6.56
C ILE A 303 -10.23 21.48 5.38
N SER A 304 -10.53 21.00 4.17
CA SER A 304 -10.47 21.81 2.96
C SER A 304 -11.76 22.61 2.80
N TRP A 305 -11.62 23.85 2.35
CA TRP A 305 -12.72 24.74 2.00
C TRP A 305 -12.43 25.27 0.60
N THR A 306 -13.46 25.36 -0.21
CA THR A 306 -13.34 25.95 -1.54
C THR A 306 -13.33 27.48 -1.44
N LEU A 307 -12.86 28.13 -2.50
CA LEU A 307 -13.04 29.58 -2.63
C LEU A 307 -14.53 29.95 -2.56
N SER A 308 -15.42 29.11 -3.11
CA SER A 308 -16.87 29.32 -3.03
C SER A 308 -17.36 29.35 -1.59
N ASP A 309 -16.95 28.39 -0.76
CA ASP A 309 -17.30 28.35 0.67
C ASP A 309 -16.81 29.61 1.40
N THR A 310 -15.61 30.07 1.04
CA THR A 310 -15.03 31.29 1.61
C THR A 310 -15.84 32.52 1.21
N LEU A 311 -16.20 32.65 -0.07
CA LEU A 311 -16.99 33.78 -0.57
C LEU A 311 -18.41 33.80 0.01
N GLU A 312 -19.03 32.63 0.16
CA GLU A 312 -20.35 32.48 0.78
C GLU A 312 -20.31 32.88 2.26
N ALA A 313 -19.36 32.35 3.03
CA ALA A 313 -19.22 32.64 4.46
C ALA A 313 -18.84 34.10 4.74
N THR A 314 -17.94 34.68 3.93
CA THR A 314 -17.45 36.06 4.12
C THR A 314 -18.36 37.11 3.48
N LYS A 315 -19.33 36.71 2.66
CA LYS A 315 -20.17 37.58 1.84
C LYS A 315 -19.36 38.55 0.96
N ILE A 316 -18.10 38.23 0.67
CA ILE A 316 -17.24 39.05 -0.19
C ILE A 316 -17.72 38.91 -1.63
N LYS A 317 -18.04 40.04 -2.26
CA LYS A 317 -18.33 40.09 -3.70
C LYS A 317 -17.06 40.49 -4.43
N LEU A 318 -16.49 39.54 -5.18
CA LEU A 318 -15.38 39.83 -6.09
C LEU A 318 -15.93 40.42 -7.39
N ASN A 319 -15.32 41.50 -7.87
CA ASN A 319 -15.56 41.95 -9.24
C ASN A 319 -14.82 41.05 -10.25
N GLU A 320 -15.17 41.15 -11.54
CA GLU A 320 -14.57 40.29 -12.59
C GLU A 320 -13.04 40.38 -12.63
N ARG A 321 -12.48 41.56 -12.36
CA ARG A 321 -11.02 41.77 -12.36
C ARG A 321 -10.35 41.01 -11.23
N GLN A 322 -10.93 41.06 -10.03
CA GLN A 322 -10.45 40.32 -8.86
C GLN A 322 -10.59 38.79 -9.06
N TYR A 323 -11.70 38.34 -9.64
CA TYR A 323 -11.90 36.93 -9.94
C TYR A 323 -10.90 36.39 -10.97
N LYS A 324 -10.68 37.12 -12.08
CA LYS A 324 -9.69 36.77 -13.10
C LYS A 324 -8.26 36.75 -12.55
N PHE A 325 -7.92 37.70 -11.68
CA PHE A 325 -6.61 37.75 -11.02
C PHE A 325 -6.34 36.52 -10.15
N LEU A 326 -7.32 36.10 -9.33
CA LEU A 326 -7.18 34.92 -8.47
C LEU A 326 -7.11 33.61 -9.27
N LYS A 327 -7.83 33.52 -10.39
CA LYS A 327 -7.87 32.31 -11.22
C LYS A 327 -6.58 32.09 -12.05
N ALA A 328 -5.86 33.17 -12.37
CA ALA A 328 -4.65 33.14 -13.19
C ALA A 328 -3.38 32.70 -12.44
N ARG A 329 -3.44 32.50 -11.12
CA ARG A 329 -2.30 32.09 -10.27
C ARG A 329 -2.33 30.62 -9.86
N LYS A 330 -3.07 29.77 -10.58
CA LYS A 330 -3.05 28.30 -10.39
C LYS A 330 -1.81 27.68 -11.01
#